data_AF-A0A1I2BJ82-F1
#
_entry.id   AF-A0A1I2BJ82-F1
#
_cell.length_a   1.000
_cell.length_b   1.000
_cell.length_c   1.000
_cell.angle_alpha   90.00
_cell.angle_beta   90.00
_cell.angle_gamma   90.00
#
_symmetry.space_group_name_H-M   'P 1'
#
loop_
_entity.id
_entity.type
_entity.pdbx_description
1 polymer ?
#
loop_
_entity_poly.entity_id
_entity_poly.type
_entity_poly.pdbx_seq_one_letter_code
_entity_poly.pdbx_strand_id
1 'polypeptide(L)' 'MEDIKEYAALIERMRTAQAEYFRTRAQVALTVSVKLEKIVDEATESILGPDRIKNQTKLF' A
#
# COMPACT_ATOMS: atom_id res chain seq x y z
N MET A 1 -4.87 12.20 14.94
CA MET A 1 -4.16 13.05 13.96
C MET A 1 -2.78 12.47 13.63
N GLU A 2 -2.14 11.76 14.58
CA GLU A 2 -0.91 10.97 14.39
C GLU A 2 -1.14 9.79 13.43
N ASP A 3 -2.20 9.00 13.62
CA ASP A 3 -2.56 7.85 12.75
C ASP A 3 -2.70 8.21 11.26
N ILE A 4 -3.23 9.40 10.94
CA ILE A 4 -3.42 9.84 9.55
C ILE A 4 -2.07 10.17 8.89
N LYS A 5 -1.13 10.75 9.64
CA LYS A 5 0.21 11.07 9.12
C LYS A 5 1.01 9.78 8.88
N GLU A 6 0.90 8.81 9.78
CA GLU A 6 1.54 7.51 9.63
C GLU A 6 0.97 6.73 8.44
N TYR A 7 -0.36 6.75 8.28
CA TYR A 7 -1.03 6.17 7.12
C TYR A 7 -0.59 6.81 5.80
N ALA A 8 -0.49 8.15 5.74
CA ALA A 8 -0.01 8.86 4.56
C ALA A 8 1.45 8.47 4.22
N ALA A 9 2.33 8.40 5.23
CA ALA A 9 3.71 7.96 5.04
C ALA A 9 3.81 6.51 4.54
N LEU A 10 2.91 5.64 5.00
CA LEU A 10 2.82 4.25 4.53
C LEU A 10 2.41 4.19 3.05
N ILE A 11 1.43 4.99 2.62
CA ILE A 11 1.03 5.11 1.22
C ILE A 11 2.20 5.60 0.36
N GLU A 12 2.94 6.63 0.80
CA GLU A 12 4.09 7.14 0.05
C GLU A 12 5.18 6.08 -0.16
N ARG A 13 5.48 5.28 0.88
CA ARG A 13 6.42 4.15 0.78
C ARG A 13 5.94 3.10 -0.22
N MET A 14 4.65 2.74 -0.18
CA MET A 14 4.06 1.79 -1.14
C MET A 14 4.19 2.32 -2.57
N ARG A 15 3.84 3.59 -2.82
CA ARG A 15 3.94 4.22 -4.14
C ARG A 15 5.38 4.26 -4.66
N THR A 16 6.34 4.51 -3.77
CA THR A 16 7.77 4.51 -4.13
C THR A 16 8.22 3.11 -4.57
N ALA A 17 7.87 2.06 -3.81
CA ALA A 17 8.20 0.68 -4.17
C ALA A 17 7.52 0.22 -5.48
N GLN A 18 6.26 0.61 -5.69
CA GLN A 18 5.55 0.36 -6.95
C GLN A 18 6.25 1.04 -8.13
N ALA A 19 6.61 2.32 -8.00
CA ALA A 19 7.33 3.06 -9.02
C ALA A 19 8.69 2.43 -9.35
N GLU A 20 9.42 1.98 -8.31
CA GLU A 20 10.67 1.26 -8.49
C GLU A 20 10.48 -0.07 -9.24
N TYR A 21 9.45 -0.84 -8.89
CA TYR A 21 9.10 -2.06 -9.64
C TYR A 21 8.77 -1.75 -11.10
N PHE A 22 7.94 -0.75 -11.38
CA PHE A 22 7.60 -0.38 -12.76
C PHE A 22 8.82 0.08 -13.55
N ARG A 23 9.76 0.78 -12.91
CA ARG A 23 11.00 1.25 -13.53
C ARG A 23 11.98 0.11 -13.82
N THR A 24 12.16 -0.82 -12.88
CA THR A 24 13.25 -1.80 -12.91
C THR A 24 12.81 -3.22 -13.30
N ARG A 25 11.51 -3.52 -13.17
CA ARG A 25 10.93 -4.87 -13.21
C ARG A 25 11.59 -5.85 -12.23
N ALA A 26 12.27 -5.35 -11.20
CA ALA A 26 12.96 -6.18 -10.23
C ALA A 26 11.97 -6.94 -9.34
N GLN A 27 12.16 -8.26 -9.21
CA GLN A 27 11.32 -9.12 -8.37
C GLN A 27 11.32 -8.68 -6.89
N VAL A 28 12.44 -8.13 -6.42
CA VAL A 28 12.56 -7.60 -5.06
C VAL A 28 11.61 -6.41 -4.86
N ALA A 29 11.59 -5.45 -5.79
CA ALA A 29 10.71 -4.30 -5.73
C ALA A 29 9.23 -4.70 -5.79
N LEU A 30 8.87 -5.71 -6.61
CA LEU A 30 7.53 -6.29 -6.62
C LEU A 30 7.16 -6.83 -5.23
N THR A 31 8.02 -7.67 -4.66
CA THR A 31 7.79 -8.30 -3.35
C THR A 31 7.59 -7.25 -2.26
N VAL A 32 8.39 -6.18 -2.28
CA VAL A 32 8.27 -5.07 -1.32
C VAL A 32 6.95 -4.32 -1.54
N SER A 33 6.59 -4.02 -2.79
CA SER A 33 5.35 -3.31 -3.11
C SER A 33 4.10 -4.05 -2.65
N VAL A 34 4.04 -5.37 -2.89
CA VAL A 34 2.91 -6.23 -2.46
C VAL A 34 2.81 -6.32 -0.94
N LYS A 35 3.96 -6.40 -0.23
CA LYS A 35 3.96 -6.36 1.24
C LYS A 35 3.41 -5.04 1.77
N LEU A 36 3.83 -3.92 1.19
CA LEU A 36 3.33 -2.60 1.59
C LEU A 36 1.85 -2.41 1.29
N GLU A 37 1.37 -2.92 0.15
CA GLU A 37 -0.07 -2.92 -0.19
C GLU A 37 -0.90 -3.64 0.87
N LYS A 38 -0.47 -4.82 1.33
CA LYS A 38 -1.17 -5.54 2.42
C LYS A 38 -1.23 -4.73 3.71
N ILE A 39 -0.13 -4.05 4.08
CA ILE A 39 -0.09 -3.23 5.30
C ILE A 39 -0.99 -1.99 5.14
N VAL A 40 -1.02 -1.39 3.94
CA VAL A 40 -1.94 -0.28 3.64
C VAL A 40 -3.38 -0.73 3.74
N ASP A 41 -3.73 -1.91 3.22
CA ASP A 41 -5.08 -2.46 3.31
C ASP A 41 -5.50 -2.67 4.77
N GLU A 42 -4.64 -3.30 5.58
CA GLU A 42 -4.88 -3.51 7.02
C GLU A 42 -5.06 -2.18 7.77
N ALA A 43 -4.21 -1.19 7.50
CA ALA A 43 -4.34 0.15 8.09
C ALA A 43 -5.61 0.87 7.61
N THR A 44 -5.97 0.71 6.34
CA THR A 44 -7.19 1.28 5.75
C THR A 44 -8.43 0.71 6.42
N GLU A 45 -8.46 -0.61 6.65
CA GLU A 45 -9.54 -1.30 7.37
C GLU A 45 -9.66 -0.81 8.80
N SER A 46 -8.54 -0.65 9.50
CA SER A 46 -8.53 -0.13 10.87
C SER A 46 -9.06 1.30 10.97
N ILE A 47 -8.85 2.14 9.95
CA ILE A 47 -9.25 3.56 9.95
C ILE A 47 -10.69 3.74 9.45
N LEU A 48 -11.07 3.01 8.40
CA LEU A 48 -12.32 3.24 7.64
C LEU A 48 -13.36 2.14 7.82
N GLY A 49 -12.99 1.01 8.45
CA GLY A 49 -13.85 -0.15 8.66
C GLY A 49 -13.84 -1.17 7.50
N PRO A 50 -14.39 -2.37 7.75
CA PRO A 50 -14.30 -3.54 6.85
C PRO A 50 -15.07 -3.40 5.52
N ASP A 51 -16.04 -2.50 5.44
CA ASP A 51 -16.91 -2.38 4.26
C ASP A 51 -16.25 -1.70 3.04
N ARG A 52 -15.05 -1.14 3.20
CA ARG A 52 -14.40 -0.36 2.14
C ARG A 52 -13.53 -1.17 1.18
N ILE A 53 -13.05 -2.35 1.56
CA ILE A 53 -12.08 -3.14 0.77
C ILE A 53 -12.72 -3.71 -0.52
N LYS A 54 -14.04 -3.84 -0.57
CA LYS A 54 -14.76 -4.49 -1.68
C LYS A 54 -14.61 -3.81 -3.06
N ASN A 55 -14.18 -2.54 -3.11
CA ASN A 55 -14.08 -1.76 -4.35
C ASN A 55 -12.64 -1.40 -4.77
N GLN A 56 -11.60 -1.90 -4.10
CA GLN A 56 -10.23 -1.65 -4.55
C GLN A 56 -9.83 -2.65 -5.63
N THR A 57 -9.63 -2.16 -6.85
CA THR A 57 -8.98 -2.94 -7.91
C THR A 57 -7.53 -3.16 -7.49
N LYS A 58 -7.17 -4.41 -7.18
CA LYS A 58 -5.78 -4.78 -6.90
C LYS A 58 -4.94 -4.48 -8.12
N LEU A 59 -3.84 -3.77 -7.91
CA LEU A 59 -2.91 -3.41 -8.98
C LEU A 59 -2.00 -4.60 -9.35
N PHE A 60 -1.98 -5.65 -8.53
CA PHE A 60 -1.17 -6.85 -8.68
C PHE A 60 -1.91 -8.13 -8.26
#